data_AF-A0A0C9R5V2-F1
#
_entry.id   AF-A0A0C9R5V2-F1
#
_cell.length_a   1.000
_cell.length_b   1.000
_cell.length_c   1.000
_cell.angle_alpha   90.00
_cell.angle_beta   90.00
_cell.angle_gamma   90.00
#
_symmetry.space_group_name_H-M   'P 1'
#
loop_
_entity.id
_entity.type
_entity.pdbx_description
1 polymer ?
#
loop_
_entity_poly.entity_id
_entity_poly.type
_entity_poly.pdbx_seq_one_letter_code
_entity_poly.pdbx_strand_id
1 'polypeptide(L)'
;MREQVLVALLVIFPVKATHSVLTRGTTSLVKGSSCMRPPMETELRCNADLHRYYYGNKNHCHHFQWNGCMKQGVYEMRVDCVLKCNADKDPGICLLPPEKKCARKSSTVAFLDRYFYNYTSRACEAYRMCGVAGEEFTQNTFGRMTLCLMHCSGFPVNEETKRDAERRRTNYYAGF
;
A
#
# COMPACT_ATOMS: atom_id res chain seq x y z
N MET A 1 -59.12 -49.85 -50.94
CA MET A 1 -57.73 -49.58 -50.52
C MET A 1 -57.32 -48.30 -51.25
N ARG A 2 -57.50 -47.06 -50.72
CA ARG A 2 -56.71 -46.36 -49.68
C ARG A 2 -55.21 -46.69 -49.87
N GLU A 3 -54.32 -45.74 -50.15
CA GLU A 3 -54.11 -44.46 -49.47
C GLU A 3 -53.55 -43.37 -50.40
N GLN A 4 -53.97 -42.13 -50.15
CA GLN A 4 -53.36 -40.89 -50.66
C GLN A 4 -52.31 -40.45 -49.64
N VAL A 5 -51.05 -40.27 -50.06
CA VAL A 5 -50.01 -39.69 -49.19
C VAL A 5 -49.94 -38.19 -49.46
N LEU A 6 -50.57 -37.43 -48.57
CA LEU A 6 -50.54 -35.98 -48.51
C LEU A 6 -49.29 -35.56 -47.71
N VAL A 7 -48.27 -35.03 -48.38
CA VAL A 7 -47.08 -34.48 -47.70
C VAL A 7 -47.32 -33.00 -47.40
N ALA A 8 -47.50 -32.70 -46.11
CA ALA A 8 -47.75 -31.37 -45.59
C ALA A 8 -46.49 -30.48 -45.65
N LEU A 9 -46.62 -29.31 -46.28
CA LEU A 9 -45.62 -28.25 -46.28
C LEU A 9 -45.62 -27.55 -44.92
N LEU A 10 -44.52 -27.67 -44.17
CA LEU A 10 -44.32 -26.95 -42.92
C LEU A 10 -43.98 -25.47 -43.20
N VAL A 11 -44.94 -24.59 -42.90
CA VAL A 11 -44.74 -23.13 -42.91
C VAL A 11 -44.07 -22.74 -41.59
N ILE A 12 -42.81 -22.32 -41.65
CA ILE A 12 -42.06 -21.80 -40.50
C ILE A 12 -42.41 -20.31 -40.33
N PHE A 13 -43.15 -19.97 -39.27
CA PHE A 13 -43.40 -18.58 -38.88
C PHE A 13 -42.20 -18.03 -38.11
N PRO A 14 -41.63 -16.85 -38.48
CA PRO A 14 -40.59 -16.22 -37.67
C PRO A 14 -41.22 -15.54 -36.43
N VAL A 15 -40.94 -16.09 -35.25
CA VAL A 15 -41.27 -15.45 -33.97
C VAL A 15 -40.31 -14.27 -33.77
N LYS A 16 -40.83 -13.03 -33.77
CA LYS A 16 -40.06 -11.84 -33.37
C LYS A 16 -39.77 -11.91 -31.87
N ALA A 17 -38.52 -12.22 -31.52
CA ALA A 17 -38.02 -12.07 -30.17
C ALA A 17 -37.83 -10.57 -29.86
N THR A 18 -38.75 -10.00 -29.08
CA THR A 18 -38.55 -8.69 -28.44
C THR A 18 -37.58 -8.85 -27.29
N HIS A 19 -36.29 -8.58 -27.53
CA HIS A 19 -35.32 -8.46 -26.45
C HIS A 19 -35.54 -7.13 -25.73
N SER A 20 -36.10 -7.22 -24.53
CA SER A 20 -36.17 -6.15 -23.55
C SER A 20 -34.77 -5.60 -23.30
N VAL A 21 -34.61 -4.28 -23.51
CA VAL A 21 -33.40 -3.53 -23.13
C VAL A 21 -33.21 -3.70 -21.62
N LEU A 22 -32.28 -4.56 -21.23
CA LEU A 22 -31.84 -4.67 -19.85
C LEU A 22 -30.95 -3.45 -19.58
N THR A 23 -31.52 -2.43 -18.97
CA THR A 23 -30.78 -1.35 -18.32
C THR A 23 -29.88 -1.98 -17.26
N ARG A 24 -28.61 -2.23 -17.63
CA ARG A 24 -27.60 -2.69 -16.69
C ARG A 24 -27.28 -1.51 -15.78
N GLY A 25 -27.93 -1.52 -14.62
CA GLY A 25 -27.70 -0.57 -13.55
C GLY A 25 -26.21 -0.36 -13.35
N THR A 26 -25.83 0.91 -13.27
CA THR A 26 -24.59 1.37 -12.69
C THR A 26 -24.42 0.63 -11.36
N THR A 27 -23.55 -0.37 -11.34
CA THR A 27 -22.99 -0.87 -10.10
C THR A 27 -22.11 0.25 -9.59
N SER A 28 -22.72 1.17 -8.84
CA SER A 28 -22.00 2.00 -7.90
C SER A 28 -21.29 1.02 -6.98
N LEU A 29 -20.01 0.78 -7.27
CA LEU A 29 -19.06 0.20 -6.34
C LEU A 29 -19.19 1.05 -5.09
N VAL A 30 -19.92 0.54 -4.09
CA VAL A 30 -19.87 1.07 -2.74
C VAL A 30 -18.39 1.04 -2.38
N LYS A 31 -17.76 2.21 -2.46
CA LYS A 31 -16.37 2.42 -2.09
C LYS A 31 -16.29 1.98 -0.63
N GLY A 32 -15.83 0.74 -0.43
CA GLY A 32 -15.94 0.06 0.84
C GLY A 32 -15.31 0.90 1.93
N SER A 33 -15.93 0.88 3.10
CA SER A 33 -15.54 1.54 4.35
C SER A 33 -14.08 1.29 4.81
N SER A 34 -13.36 0.40 4.12
CA SER A 34 -11.91 0.16 4.23
C SER A 34 -11.07 1.43 4.07
N CYS A 35 -11.49 2.40 3.26
CA CYS A 35 -10.70 3.61 2.99
C CYS A 35 -11.19 4.85 3.72
N MET A 36 -12.09 4.68 4.69
CA MET A 36 -12.50 5.74 5.58
C MET A 36 -11.48 5.87 6.72
N ARG A 37 -11.22 7.10 7.15
CA ARG A 37 -10.45 7.35 8.37
C ARG A 37 -11.21 6.73 9.55
N PRO A 38 -10.56 5.89 10.37
CA PRO A 38 -11.20 5.35 11.56
C PRO A 38 -11.57 6.49 12.53
N PRO A 39 -12.69 6.36 13.26
CA PRO A 39 -12.95 7.26 14.37
C PRO A 39 -11.76 7.20 15.33
N MET A 40 -11.22 8.35 15.73
CA MET A 40 -10.08 8.43 16.64
C MET A 40 -10.56 8.56 18.09
N GLU A 41 -11.62 7.83 18.45
CA GLU A 41 -12.24 7.89 19.76
C GLU A 41 -11.50 7.00 20.77
N THR A 42 -11.26 7.52 21.98
CA THR A 42 -10.53 6.80 23.01
C THR A 42 -11.46 5.82 23.71
N GLU A 43 -11.43 4.55 23.29
CA GLU A 43 -12.11 3.48 24.02
C GLU A 43 -11.31 3.03 25.25
N LEU A 44 -11.87 3.20 26.45
CA LEU A 44 -11.26 2.83 27.75
C LEU A 44 -10.87 1.34 27.89
N ARG A 45 -11.41 0.46 27.05
CA ARG A 45 -11.14 -0.99 27.10
C ARG A 45 -10.00 -1.43 26.18
N CYS A 46 -9.47 -0.52 25.37
CA CYS A 46 -8.42 -0.78 24.40
C CYS A 46 -7.16 0.01 24.76
N ASN A 47 -6.11 -0.72 25.14
CA ASN A 47 -4.89 -0.16 25.74
C ASN A 47 -3.62 -0.64 25.03
N ALA A 48 -3.72 -1.06 23.76
CA ALA A 48 -2.55 -1.39 22.98
C ALA A 48 -1.79 -0.11 22.59
N ASP A 49 -0.50 -0.25 22.28
CA ASP A 49 0.29 0.82 21.65
C ASP A 49 0.98 0.23 20.43
N LEU A 50 0.25 0.22 19.31
CA LEU A 50 0.67 -0.43 18.08
C LEU A 50 0.73 0.57 16.93
N HIS A 51 1.84 0.59 16.19
CA HIS A 51 1.91 1.36 14.96
C HIS A 51 1.00 0.75 13.90
N ARG A 52 0.12 1.57 13.32
CA ARG A 52 -0.80 1.20 12.26
C ARG A 52 -0.92 2.31 11.23
N TYR A 53 -1.61 2.04 10.13
CA TYR A 53 -1.89 2.98 9.05
C TYR A 53 -3.38 3.17 8.85
N TYR A 54 -3.77 4.38 8.45
CA TYR A 54 -5.10 4.65 7.93
C TYR A 54 -5.03 5.58 6.72
N TYR A 55 -6.04 5.53 5.88
CA TYR A 55 -6.15 6.45 4.75
C TYR A 55 -6.78 7.77 5.18
N GLY A 56 -6.08 8.89 4.97
CA GLY A 56 -6.50 10.21 5.45
C GLY A 56 -6.80 11.24 4.37
N ASN A 57 -7.20 12.44 4.84
CA ASN A 57 -7.61 13.59 4.03
C ASN A 57 -6.39 14.27 3.38
N LYS A 58 -5.70 13.59 2.48
CA LYS A 58 -4.60 14.07 1.61
C LYS A 58 -4.23 13.03 0.55
N ASN A 59 -5.12 12.06 0.34
CA ASN A 59 -4.90 10.88 -0.48
C ASN A 59 -3.62 10.11 -0.13
N HIS A 60 -3.35 9.96 1.17
CA HIS A 60 -2.14 9.28 1.66
C HIS A 60 -2.47 8.41 2.89
N CYS A 61 -1.65 7.37 3.07
CA CYS A 61 -1.71 6.48 4.23
C CYS A 61 -0.83 7.03 5.35
N HIS A 62 -1.47 7.50 6.41
CA HIS A 62 -0.79 8.07 7.57
C HIS A 62 -0.53 7.00 8.62
N HIS A 63 0.64 7.04 9.25
CA HIS A 63 0.90 6.21 10.43
C HIS A 63 0.25 6.85 11.67
N PHE A 64 -0.06 6.03 12.67
CA PHE A 64 -0.51 6.47 13.99
C PHE A 64 -0.31 5.37 15.03
N GLN A 65 -0.36 5.74 16.31
CA GLN A 65 -0.48 4.79 17.42
C GLN A 65 -1.93 4.38 17.58
N TRP A 66 -2.17 3.08 17.51
CA TRP A 66 -3.47 2.46 17.55
C TRP A 66 -3.66 1.66 18.83
N ASN A 67 -4.81 1.85 19.47
CA ASN A 67 -5.12 1.31 20.77
C ASN A 67 -5.70 -0.13 20.77
N GLY A 68 -5.97 -0.70 19.59
CA GLY A 68 -6.52 -2.05 19.44
C GLY A 68 -8.01 -2.13 19.10
N CYS A 69 -8.74 -1.01 19.15
CA CYS A 69 -10.18 -0.92 18.86
C CYS A 69 -10.48 -0.34 17.48
N MET A 70 -11.70 -0.48 16.97
CA MET A 70 -12.10 0.13 15.68
C MET A 70 -11.18 -0.29 14.51
N LYS A 71 -11.10 -1.60 14.24
CA LYS A 71 -10.22 -2.19 13.19
C LYS A 71 -10.53 -1.72 11.77
N GLN A 72 -11.73 -1.17 11.53
CA GLN A 72 -12.17 -0.77 10.21
C GLN A 72 -11.35 0.41 9.69
N GLY A 73 -10.73 0.25 8.52
CA GLY A 73 -9.85 1.27 7.93
C GLY A 73 -8.48 1.39 8.59
N VAL A 74 -8.12 0.42 9.46
CA VAL A 74 -6.81 0.30 10.09
C VAL A 74 -6.03 -0.82 9.40
N TYR A 75 -4.82 -0.50 8.96
CA TYR A 75 -3.93 -1.42 8.26
C TYR A 75 -2.65 -1.62 9.06
N GLU A 76 -2.12 -2.84 9.05
CA GLU A 76 -0.85 -3.15 9.69
C GLU A 76 0.33 -2.70 8.82
N MET A 77 0.29 -3.03 7.53
CA MET A 77 1.32 -2.64 6.57
C MET A 77 0.88 -1.38 5.81
N ARG A 78 1.83 -0.47 5.55
CA ARG A 78 1.56 0.73 4.75
C ARG A 78 1.12 0.39 3.34
N VAL A 79 1.74 -0.62 2.74
CA VAL A 79 1.43 -1.04 1.37
C VAL A 79 -0.01 -1.51 1.24
N ASP A 80 -0.58 -2.19 2.24
CA ASP A 80 -1.96 -2.65 2.20
C ASP A 80 -2.93 -1.48 2.15
N CYS A 81 -2.68 -0.45 2.97
CA CYS A 81 -3.45 0.80 2.92
C CYS A 81 -3.32 1.47 1.54
N VAL A 82 -2.09 1.56 1.00
CA VAL A 82 -1.82 2.21 -0.28
C VAL A 82 -2.52 1.48 -1.42
N LEU A 83 -2.26 0.20 -1.60
CA LEU A 83 -2.85 -0.59 -2.69
C LEU A 83 -4.38 -0.65 -2.61
N LYS A 84 -4.95 -0.61 -1.40
CA LYS A 84 -6.40 -0.63 -1.22
C LYS A 84 -7.07 0.70 -1.54
N CYS A 85 -6.44 1.82 -1.17
CA CYS A 85 -7.11 3.13 -1.14
C CYS A 85 -6.57 4.14 -2.15
N ASN A 86 -5.33 3.98 -2.61
CA ASN A 86 -4.71 4.79 -3.64
C ASN A 86 -3.49 4.07 -4.26
N ALA A 87 -3.75 3.17 -5.22
CA ALA A 87 -2.74 2.28 -5.79
C ALA A 87 -1.60 2.99 -6.54
N ASP A 88 -1.75 4.29 -6.85
CA ASP A 88 -0.79 5.07 -7.64
C ASP A 88 0.36 5.66 -6.79
N LYS A 89 0.51 5.26 -5.53
CA LYS A 89 1.45 5.90 -4.59
C LYS A 89 2.78 5.18 -4.44
N ASP A 90 3.82 5.97 -4.66
CA ASP A 90 5.25 5.70 -4.51
C ASP A 90 5.68 5.20 -3.09
N PRO A 91 6.65 4.26 -3.00
CA PRO A 91 7.28 3.82 -1.75
C PRO A 91 7.88 4.96 -0.89
N GLY A 92 8.14 6.14 -1.45
CA GLY A 92 8.42 7.36 -0.67
C GLY A 92 9.81 7.36 -0.05
N ILE A 93 9.89 7.53 1.28
CA ILE A 93 11.17 7.52 2.03
C ILE A 93 11.93 6.22 1.83
N CYS A 94 11.24 5.11 1.55
CA CYS A 94 11.84 3.78 1.37
C CYS A 94 12.77 3.68 0.14
N LEU A 95 12.72 4.67 -0.77
CA LEU A 95 13.65 4.77 -1.92
C LEU A 95 14.87 5.66 -1.63
N LEU A 96 14.87 6.38 -0.52
CA LEU A 96 15.98 7.26 -0.14
C LEU A 96 17.14 6.42 0.43
N PRO A 97 18.39 6.88 0.34
CA PRO A 97 19.48 6.29 1.10
C PRO A 97 19.23 6.34 2.62
N PRO A 98 19.82 5.43 3.41
CA PRO A 98 19.82 5.59 4.87
C PRO A 98 20.57 6.84 5.29
N GLU A 99 20.24 7.35 6.48
CA GLU A 99 20.99 8.45 7.09
C GLU A 99 22.46 8.11 7.37
N LYS A 100 23.24 9.15 7.68
CA LYS A 100 24.70 9.12 7.87
C LYS A 100 25.23 7.83 8.51
N LYS A 101 25.81 6.95 7.67
CA LYS A 101 26.54 5.77 8.13
C LYS A 101 27.82 6.20 8.85
N CYS A 102 28.16 5.54 9.94
CA CYS A 102 29.41 5.80 10.65
C CYS A 102 30.64 5.44 9.81
N ALA A 103 31.56 6.39 9.61
CA ALA A 103 32.88 6.13 9.02
C ALA A 103 33.83 5.55 10.08
N ARG A 104 33.93 4.21 10.12
CA ARG A 104 34.76 3.40 11.05
C ARG A 104 34.57 3.73 12.55
N LYS A 105 35.19 2.91 13.41
CA LYS A 105 35.10 2.97 14.87
C LYS A 105 35.78 4.25 15.39
N SER A 106 35.14 5.40 15.25
CA SER A 106 35.49 6.58 16.03
C SER A 106 34.92 6.40 17.43
N SER A 107 35.79 6.24 18.43
CA SER A 107 35.40 6.09 19.84
C SER A 107 34.74 7.35 20.43
N THR A 108 34.72 8.46 19.69
CA THR A 108 34.22 9.76 20.12
C THR A 108 32.79 10.06 19.63
N VAL A 109 32.24 9.27 18.72
CA VAL A 109 30.91 9.52 18.14
C VAL A 109 29.93 8.45 18.61
N ALA A 110 28.89 8.87 19.32
CA ALA A 110 27.79 7.99 19.69
C ALA A 110 27.14 7.41 18.42
N PHE A 111 26.91 6.10 18.44
CA PHE A 111 26.30 5.40 17.33
C PHE A 111 24.98 4.74 17.75
N LEU A 112 24.09 4.59 16.78
CA LEU A 112 22.79 3.97 16.95
C LEU A 112 22.67 2.81 15.97
N ASP A 113 22.30 1.63 16.47
CA ASP A 113 21.91 0.53 15.61
C ASP A 113 20.51 0.82 15.06
N ARG A 114 20.40 0.86 13.74
CA ARG A 114 19.20 1.28 13.01
C ARG A 114 18.94 0.32 11.86
N TYR A 115 17.75 0.41 11.28
CA TYR A 115 17.36 -0.34 10.10
C TYR A 115 17.02 0.63 8.98
N PHE A 116 17.28 0.23 7.74
CA PHE A 116 16.82 0.96 6.56
C PHE A 116 16.30 -0.03 5.54
N TYR A 117 15.37 0.41 4.70
CA TYR A 117 14.92 -0.41 3.59
C TYR A 117 15.87 -0.27 2.42
N ASN A 118 16.55 -1.35 2.08
CA ASN A 118 17.35 -1.42 0.87
C ASN A 118 16.45 -1.87 -0.28
N TYR A 119 16.07 -0.92 -1.14
CA TYR A 119 15.21 -1.22 -2.29
C TYR A 119 15.84 -2.21 -3.28
N THR A 120 17.18 -2.26 -3.37
CA THR A 120 17.88 -3.17 -4.28
C THR A 120 17.77 -4.63 -3.81
N SER A 121 18.02 -4.87 -2.52
CA SER A 121 17.88 -6.21 -1.93
C SER A 121 16.43 -6.56 -1.56
N ARG A 122 15.54 -5.55 -1.53
CA ARG A 122 14.14 -5.63 -1.10
C ARG A 122 13.99 -6.11 0.35
N ALA A 123 14.91 -5.66 1.20
CA ALA A 123 14.97 -6.06 2.60
C ALA A 123 15.26 -4.87 3.51
N CYS A 124 14.79 -4.97 4.75
CA CYS A 124 15.22 -4.11 5.83
C CYS A 124 16.58 -4.61 6.34
N GLU A 125 17.60 -3.77 6.22
CA GLU A 125 18.98 -4.09 6.58
C GLU A 125 19.40 -3.29 7.81
N ALA A 126 20.13 -3.96 8.71
CA ALA A 126 20.73 -3.29 9.85
C ALA A 126 21.94 -2.46 9.42
N TYR A 127 22.11 -1.29 10.04
CA TYR A 127 23.29 -0.48 9.86
C TYR A 127 23.58 0.34 11.12
N ARG A 128 24.80 0.87 11.20
CA ARG A 128 25.22 1.76 12.27
C ARG A 128 25.18 3.21 11.80
N MET A 129 24.31 3.99 12.42
CA MET A 129 24.16 5.41 12.18
C MET A 129 24.97 6.22 13.19
N CYS A 130 25.57 7.32 12.74
CA CYS A 130 26.25 8.29 13.60
C CYS A 130 25.39 9.53 13.80
N GLY A 131 25.42 10.11 15.00
CA GLY A 131 24.64 11.30 15.34
C GLY A 131 23.25 10.98 15.89
N VAL A 132 22.32 11.91 15.70
CA VAL A 132 20.96 11.82 16.25
C VAL A 132 20.01 11.28 15.18
N ALA A 133 19.10 10.38 15.57
CA ALA A 133 18.04 9.92 14.68
C ALA A 133 16.99 11.01 14.48
N GLY A 134 16.50 11.18 13.25
CA GLY A 134 15.29 11.94 13.01
C GLY A 134 14.04 11.25 13.56
N GLU A 135 12.89 11.87 13.35
CA GLU A 135 11.60 11.30 13.71
C GLU A 135 11.29 10.04 12.89
N GLU A 136 10.69 9.04 13.52
CA GLU A 136 10.30 7.79 12.85
C GLU A 136 9.36 8.09 11.67
N PHE A 137 9.52 7.35 10.56
CA PHE A 137 8.76 7.53 9.31
C PHE A 137 8.99 8.85 8.56
N THR A 138 10.02 9.63 8.91
CA THR A 138 10.43 10.83 8.12
C THR A 138 11.66 10.59 7.25
N GLN A 139 12.47 9.58 7.57
CA GLN A 139 13.71 9.20 6.88
C GLN A 139 13.74 7.69 6.64
N ASN A 140 14.58 7.21 5.70
CA ASN A 140 14.82 5.77 5.53
C ASN A 140 15.70 5.21 6.65
N THR A 141 15.27 5.39 7.90
CA THR A 141 16.03 5.06 9.10
C THR A 141 15.04 4.81 10.22
N PHE A 142 14.98 3.56 10.65
CA PHE A 142 13.99 3.06 11.59
C PHE A 142 14.66 2.58 12.86
N GLY A 143 14.05 2.84 14.01
CA GLY A 143 14.54 2.34 15.30
C GLY A 143 14.37 0.83 15.48
N ARG A 144 13.46 0.20 14.72
CA ARG A 144 13.12 -1.22 14.84
C ARG A 144 12.94 -1.87 13.48
N MET A 145 13.36 -3.13 13.37
CA MET A 145 13.15 -3.94 12.16
C MET A 145 11.67 -4.01 11.75
N THR A 146 10.78 -4.20 12.73
CA THR A 146 9.34 -4.29 12.48
C THR A 146 8.75 -3.01 11.89
N LEU A 147 9.22 -1.83 12.32
CA LEU A 147 8.76 -0.55 11.77
C LEU A 147 9.20 -0.37 10.32
N CYS A 148 10.45 -0.72 10.01
CA CYS A 148 10.95 -0.74 8.64
C CYS A 148 10.11 -1.68 7.75
N LEU A 149 9.85 -2.91 8.22
CA LEU A 149 9.08 -3.90 7.46
C LEU A 149 7.65 -3.41 7.20
N MET A 150 6.94 -2.98 8.24
CA MET A 150 5.56 -2.48 8.12
C MET A 150 5.46 -1.25 7.23
N HIS A 151 6.49 -0.39 7.19
CA HIS A 151 6.47 0.85 6.42
C HIS A 151 6.87 0.67 4.94
N CYS A 152 7.84 -0.20 4.66
CA CYS A 152 8.52 -0.22 3.36
C CYS A 152 8.39 -1.53 2.59
N SER A 153 7.97 -2.63 3.22
CA SER A 153 7.90 -3.93 2.54
C SER A 153 6.64 -4.07 1.71
N GLY A 154 6.73 -4.88 0.65
CA GLY A 154 5.58 -5.32 -0.16
C GLY A 154 5.16 -4.37 -1.28
N PHE A 155 5.75 -3.18 -1.40
CA PHE A 155 5.48 -2.31 -2.55
C PHE A 155 5.87 -2.97 -3.88
N PRO A 156 5.06 -2.82 -4.94
CA PRO A 156 5.42 -3.32 -6.27
C PRO A 156 6.75 -2.72 -6.77
N VAL A 157 7.55 -3.56 -7.42
CA VAL A 157 8.84 -3.17 -8.02
C VAL A 157 8.74 -3.32 -9.52
N ASN A 158 8.81 -2.19 -10.24
CA ASN A 158 8.88 -2.16 -11.70
C ASN A 158 10.03 -1.24 -12.16
N GLU A 159 10.28 -1.19 -13.47
CA GLU A 159 11.37 -0.39 -14.03
C GLU A 159 11.24 1.11 -13.76
N GLU A 160 10.02 1.64 -13.64
CA GLU A 160 9.81 3.03 -13.27
C GLU A 160 10.22 3.30 -11.82
N THR A 161 9.80 2.44 -10.89
CA THR A 161 10.18 2.57 -9.48
C THR A 161 11.68 2.39 -9.27
N LYS A 162 12.34 1.50 -10.03
CA LYS A 162 13.81 1.36 -10.02
C LYS A 162 14.49 2.65 -10.47
N ARG A 163 14.05 3.24 -11.60
CA ARG A 163 14.59 4.51 -12.09
C ARG A 163 14.36 5.65 -11.10
N ASP A 164 13.20 5.72 -10.43
CA ASP A 164 12.97 6.74 -9.40
C ASP A 164 13.88 6.54 -8.19
N ALA A 165 14.06 5.29 -7.74
CA ALA A 165 14.99 4.96 -6.67
C ALA A 165 16.43 5.39 -7.00
N GLU A 166 16.90 5.09 -8.21
CA GLU A 166 18.21 5.50 -8.71
C GLU A 166 18.35 7.01 -8.80
N ARG A 167 17.34 7.71 -9.34
CA ARG A 167 17.30 9.17 -9.42
C ARG A 167 17.40 9.82 -8.04
N ARG A 168 16.59 9.36 -7.08
CA ARG A 168 16.61 9.87 -5.70
C ARG A 168 17.94 9.61 -5.02
N ARG A 169 18.52 8.42 -5.23
CA ARG A 169 19.85 8.07 -4.73
C ARG A 169 20.91 9.02 -5.30
N THR A 170 20.94 9.24 -6.61
CA THR A 170 21.90 10.15 -7.25
C THR A 170 21.76 11.58 -6.75
N ASN A 171 20.52 12.11 -6.69
CA ASN A 171 20.26 13.46 -6.21
C ASN A 171 20.69 13.64 -4.74
N TYR A 172 20.48 12.63 -3.90
CA TYR A 172 20.91 12.66 -2.50
C TYR A 172 22.42 12.82 -2.36
N TYR A 173 23.23 12.17 -3.21
CA TYR A 173 24.69 12.28 -3.17
C TYR A 173 25.23 13.50 -3.93
N ALA A 174 24.45 14.11 -4.83
CA ALA A 174 24.85 15.30 -5.57
C ALA A 174 24.66 16.61 -4.80
N GLY A 175 23.91 16.59 -3.68
CA GLY A 175 23.64 17.76 -2.83
C GLY A 175 24.68 18.03 -1.73
N PHE A 176 25.84 17.36 -1.77
CA PHE A 176 26.94 17.50 -0.80
C PHE A 176 28.24 17.86 -1.50
#